data_AF-A0A947V466-F1
#
_entry.id   AF-A0A947V466-F1
#
_cell.length_a   1.000
_cell.length_b   1.000
_cell.length_c   1.000
_cell.angle_alpha   90.00
_cell.angle_beta   90.00
_cell.angle_gamma   90.00
#
_symmetry.space_group_name_H-M   'P 1'
#
loop_
_entity.id
_entity.type
_entity.pdbx_description
1 polymer ?
#
loop_
_entity_poly.entity_id
_entity_poly.type
_entity_poly.pdbx_seq_one_letter_code
_entity_poly.pdbx_strand_id
1 'polypeptide(L)'
;MQHETFMRLALQQAQQALTCKEFPVGAVIVAGNEPVAFGRRANSRSETANELDHAEIVALRDLLARRPDIARDTLTVYSTMEPCLMCYSTMLLNGIRTFVYGYEDAMGGGTGLQLAHLTPLYQAMETEVHILPHVLRQESLDLFKTFFSSPENNYWQNSQLADYTLAQP
;
A
#
# COMPACT_ATOMS: atom_id res chain seq x y z
N MET A 1 15.99 -7.43 7.93
CA MET A 1 17.02 -6.38 7.76
C MET A 1 16.77 -5.46 6.56
N GLN A 2 16.88 -5.88 5.29
CA GLN A 2 16.68 -4.95 4.16
C GLN A 2 15.22 -4.52 3.95
N HIS A 3 14.26 -5.46 3.98
CA HIS A 3 12.83 -5.12 3.83
C HIS A 3 12.33 -4.17 4.93
N GLU A 4 12.80 -4.34 6.16
CA GLU A 4 12.45 -3.43 7.27
C GLU A 4 12.95 -2.01 7.03
N THR A 5 14.14 -1.84 6.45
CA THR A 5 14.67 -0.50 6.10
C THR A 5 13.73 0.21 5.13
N PHE A 6 13.30 -0.47 4.07
CA PHE A 6 12.37 0.12 3.09
C PHE A 6 10.96 0.29 3.65
N MET A 7 10.50 -0.63 4.49
CA MET A 7 9.22 -0.49 5.17
C MET A 7 9.21 0.72 6.13
N ARG A 8 10.32 1.01 6.82
CA ARG A 8 10.43 2.24 7.63
C ARG A 8 10.29 3.51 6.81
N LEU A 9 10.77 3.52 5.56
CA LEU A 9 10.52 4.65 4.65
C LEU A 9 9.04 4.77 4.29
N ALA A 10 8.34 3.65 4.07
CA ALA A 10 6.89 3.65 3.86
C ALA A 10 6.13 4.10 5.13
N LEU A 11 6.56 3.69 6.32
CA LEU A 11 6.01 4.15 7.60
C LEU A 11 6.20 5.66 7.81
N GLN A 12 7.32 6.24 7.36
CA GLN A 12 7.50 7.69 7.36
C GLN A 12 6.46 8.40 6.48
N GLN A 13 6.13 7.84 5.31
CA GLN A 13 5.07 8.37 4.45
C GLN A 13 3.68 8.24 5.10
N ALA A 14 3.40 7.10 5.73
CA ALA A 14 2.16 6.85 6.46
C ALA A 14 1.98 7.81 7.65
N GLN A 15 3.05 8.06 8.40
CA GLN A 15 3.05 9.01 9.50
C GLN A 15 2.77 10.44 9.02
N GLN A 16 3.27 10.83 7.85
CA GLN A 16 2.93 12.12 7.24
C GLN A 16 1.46 12.20 6.83
N ALA A 17 0.90 11.13 6.25
CA ALA A 17 -0.54 11.07 5.96
C ALA A 17 -1.38 11.22 7.24
N LEU A 18 -1.00 10.50 8.31
CA LEU A 18 -1.66 10.60 9.62
C LEU A 18 -1.63 12.03 10.17
N THR A 19 -0.48 12.71 10.12
CA THR A 19 -0.34 14.11 10.55
C THR A 19 -1.22 15.06 9.73
N CYS A 20 -1.43 14.75 8.45
CA CYS A 20 -2.36 15.46 7.57
C CYS A 20 -3.83 15.04 7.76
N LYS A 21 -4.14 14.20 8.76
CA LYS A 21 -5.48 13.64 9.04
C LYS A 21 -6.05 12.78 7.90
N GLU A 22 -5.18 12.24 7.07
CA GLU A 22 -5.48 11.28 6.01
C GLU A 22 -5.41 9.84 6.55
N PHE A 23 -6.01 8.89 5.84
CA PHE A 23 -5.88 7.47 6.20
C PHE A 23 -4.40 7.05 6.14
N PRO A 24 -3.83 6.42 7.18
CA PRO A 24 -2.38 6.40 7.41
C PRO A 24 -1.66 5.31 6.60
N VAL A 25 -1.72 5.41 5.28
CA VAL A 25 -1.05 4.50 4.35
C VAL A 25 0.10 5.23 3.66
N GLY A 26 1.25 4.56 3.62
CA GLY A 26 2.45 5.02 2.93
C GLY A 26 3.03 3.91 2.06
N ALA A 27 3.67 4.28 0.97
CA ALA A 27 4.27 3.35 0.03
C ALA A 27 5.61 3.87 -0.52
N VAL A 28 6.50 2.93 -0.82
CA VAL A 28 7.80 3.18 -1.46
C VAL A 28 8.02 2.14 -2.54
N ILE A 29 8.47 2.57 -3.72
CA ILE A 29 8.91 1.68 -4.79
C ILE A 29 10.43 1.67 -4.81
N VAL A 30 11.02 0.47 -4.84
CA VAL A 30 12.46 0.24 -4.75
C VAL A 30 12.94 -0.53 -5.97
N ALA A 31 14.07 -0.11 -6.54
CA ALA A 31 14.81 -0.83 -7.58
C ALA A 31 16.08 -1.43 -6.95
N GLY A 32 16.08 -2.74 -6.68
CA GLY A 32 17.17 -3.38 -5.94
C GLY A 32 17.33 -2.78 -4.53
N ASN A 33 18.35 -1.93 -4.35
CA ASN A 33 18.65 -1.26 -3.08
C ASN A 33 18.34 0.24 -3.07
N GLU A 34 17.79 0.79 -4.16
CA GLU A 34 17.54 2.23 -4.34
C GLU A 34 16.03 2.51 -4.21
N PRO A 35 15.58 3.29 -3.22
CA PRO A 35 14.24 3.86 -3.21
C PRO A 35 14.09 4.81 -4.40
N VAL A 36 13.23 4.47 -5.34
CA VAL A 36 13.05 5.22 -6.59
C VAL A 36 11.78 6.05 -6.62
N ALA A 37 10.78 5.76 -5.78
CA ALA A 37 9.56 6.57 -5.65
C ALA A 37 8.86 6.43 -4.30
N PHE A 38 8.08 7.46 -3.94
CA PHE A 38 7.41 7.58 -2.65
C PHE A 38 5.97 8.03 -2.84
N GLY A 39 5.08 7.52 -2.00
CA GLY A 39 3.69 7.93 -1.99
C GLY A 39 3.08 7.81 -0.61
N ARG A 40 2.11 8.66 -0.34
CA ARG A 40 1.29 8.60 0.86
C ARG A 40 -0.16 8.82 0.45
N ARG A 41 -1.10 8.24 1.21
CA ARG A 41 -2.53 8.51 0.99
C ARG A 41 -2.78 10.02 1.06
N ALA A 42 -3.62 10.49 0.15
CA ALA A 42 -4.13 11.85 0.16
C ALA A 42 -5.63 11.86 -0.18
N ASN A 43 -6.29 13.00 0.05
CA ASN A 43 -7.64 13.28 -0.40
C ASN A 43 -8.69 12.29 0.14
N SER A 44 -8.55 11.84 1.39
CA SER A 44 -9.57 11.03 2.06
C SER A 44 -10.74 11.89 2.55
N ARG A 45 -10.51 13.19 2.80
CA ARG A 45 -11.48 14.08 3.48
C ARG A 45 -11.53 15.53 2.95
N SER A 46 -10.97 15.80 1.76
CA SER A 46 -10.90 17.14 1.16
C SER A 46 -12.11 17.46 0.27
N GLU A 47 -12.27 18.71 -0.18
CA GLU A 47 -13.27 19.07 -1.21
C GLU A 47 -13.04 18.30 -2.53
N THR A 48 -11.81 17.80 -2.72
CA THR A 48 -11.39 16.96 -3.83
C THR A 48 -11.25 15.50 -3.41
N ALA A 49 -12.04 15.05 -2.42
CA ALA A 49 -11.96 13.70 -1.88
C ALA A 49 -12.11 12.65 -2.98
N ASN A 50 -11.24 11.65 -2.98
CA ASN A 50 -11.28 10.55 -3.92
C ASN A 50 -10.62 9.28 -3.37
N GLU A 51 -10.96 8.15 -3.98
CA GLU A 51 -10.38 6.84 -3.65
C GLU A 51 -9.27 6.40 -4.62
N LEU A 52 -8.75 7.32 -5.43
CA LEU A 52 -7.68 7.02 -6.39
C LEU A 52 -6.29 7.33 -5.82
N ASP A 53 -6.18 8.34 -4.94
CA ASP A 53 -4.92 8.83 -4.38
C ASP A 53 -4.43 7.97 -3.20
N HIS A 54 -4.49 6.65 -3.38
CA HIS A 54 -3.85 5.68 -2.50
C HIS A 54 -2.32 5.77 -2.62
N ALA A 55 -1.61 5.42 -1.55
CA ALA A 55 -0.17 5.62 -1.47
C ALA A 55 0.59 4.93 -2.61
N GLU A 56 0.17 3.72 -3.00
CA GLU A 56 0.77 2.95 -4.09
C GLU A 56 0.57 3.63 -5.44
N ILE A 57 -0.62 4.18 -5.70
CA ILE A 57 -0.93 4.90 -6.94
C ILE A 57 -0.12 6.20 -7.01
N VAL A 58 -0.04 6.94 -5.90
CA VAL A 58 0.77 8.15 -5.81
C VAL A 58 2.24 7.83 -6.07
N ALA A 59 2.79 6.77 -5.45
CA ALA A 59 4.17 6.34 -5.67
C ALA A 59 4.42 5.91 -7.12
N LEU A 60 3.46 5.22 -7.76
CA LEU A 60 3.58 4.83 -9.16
C LEU A 60 3.58 6.05 -10.09
N ARG A 61 2.69 7.02 -9.87
CA ARG A 61 2.68 8.26 -10.67
C ARG A 61 4.00 9.02 -10.53
N ASP A 62 4.53 9.09 -9.31
CA ASP A 62 5.82 9.70 -9.01
C ASP A 62 6.98 8.96 -9.72
N LEU A 63 6.98 7.63 -9.72
CA LEU A 63 7.92 6.80 -10.48
C LEU A 63 7.85 7.11 -11.98
N LEU A 64 6.65 7.07 -12.56
CA LEU A 64 6.41 7.26 -13.98
C LEU A 64 6.85 8.65 -14.46
N ALA A 65 6.65 9.67 -13.64
CA ALA A 65 7.07 11.04 -13.95
C ALA A 65 8.60 11.19 -13.96
N ARG A 66 9.32 10.50 -13.06
CA ARG A 66 10.76 10.68 -12.88
C ARG A 66 11.63 9.65 -13.59
N ARG A 67 11.13 8.43 -13.79
CA ARG A 67 11.88 7.27 -14.31
C ARG A 67 10.99 6.42 -15.24
N PRO A 68 10.43 6.97 -16.34
CA PRO A 68 9.47 6.26 -17.19
C PRO A 68 10.02 4.96 -17.82
N ASP A 69 11.34 4.91 -18.07
CA ASP A 69 12.03 3.81 -18.76
C ASP A 69 12.64 2.76 -17.79
N ILE A 70 12.34 2.84 -16.50
CA ILE A 70 12.87 1.87 -15.52
C ILE A 70 12.32 0.46 -15.78
N ALA A 71 13.17 -0.55 -15.65
CA ALA A 71 12.79 -1.96 -15.77
C ALA A 71 11.87 -2.37 -14.61
N ARG A 72 10.57 -2.53 -14.89
CA ARG A 72 9.50 -2.61 -13.88
C ARG A 72 9.41 -3.95 -13.17
N ASP A 73 9.83 -5.00 -13.87
CA ASP A 73 9.98 -6.35 -13.36
C ASP A 73 11.01 -6.44 -12.22
N THR A 74 11.96 -5.50 -12.16
CA THR A 74 12.97 -5.41 -11.08
C THR A 74 12.48 -4.67 -9.84
N LEU A 75 11.27 -4.09 -9.88
CA LEU A 75 10.77 -3.23 -8.81
C LEU A 75 10.05 -4.01 -7.72
N THR A 76 10.18 -3.52 -6.50
CA THR A 76 9.41 -3.97 -5.34
C THR A 76 8.60 -2.82 -4.76
N VAL A 77 7.32 -3.06 -4.52
CA VAL A 77 6.46 -2.12 -3.80
C VAL A 77 6.44 -2.48 -2.32
N TYR A 78 6.78 -1.53 -1.46
CA TYR A 78 6.61 -1.62 -0.01
C TYR A 78 5.42 -0.75 0.37
N SER A 79 4.38 -1.31 0.99
CA SER A 79 3.20 -0.57 1.46
C SER A 79 2.93 -0.83 2.94
N THR A 80 2.57 0.19 3.71
CA THR A 80 2.30 -0.01 5.16
C THR A 80 1.05 -0.84 5.41
N MET A 81 0.16 -0.93 4.42
CA MET A 81 -1.03 -1.76 4.41
C MET A 81 -1.01 -2.67 3.17
N GLU A 82 -1.68 -3.81 3.24
CA GLU A 82 -1.89 -4.66 2.08
C GLU A 82 -2.54 -3.85 0.95
N PRO A 83 -1.95 -3.84 -0.27
CA PRO A 83 -2.54 -3.13 -1.39
C PRO A 83 -3.95 -3.64 -1.69
N CYS A 84 -4.91 -2.72 -1.80
CA CYS A 84 -6.27 -3.08 -2.20
C CYS A 84 -6.30 -3.59 -3.65
N LEU A 85 -7.43 -4.16 -4.07
CA LEU A 85 -7.60 -4.71 -5.42
C LEU A 85 -7.23 -3.72 -6.55
N MET A 86 -7.53 -2.43 -6.39
CA MET A 86 -7.16 -1.38 -7.34
C MET A 86 -5.64 -1.23 -7.43
N CYS A 87 -4.97 -1.03 -6.30
CA CYS A 87 -3.52 -0.83 -6.25
C CYS A 87 -2.78 -2.06 -6.75
N TYR A 88 -3.17 -3.25 -6.28
CA TYR A 88 -2.59 -4.52 -6.69
C TYR A 88 -2.69 -4.73 -8.21
N SER A 89 -3.91 -4.64 -8.76
CA SER A 89 -4.13 -4.82 -10.21
C SER A 89 -3.39 -3.77 -11.04
N THR A 90 -3.31 -2.52 -10.54
CA THR A 90 -2.59 -1.44 -11.23
C THR A 90 -1.10 -1.74 -11.33
N MET A 91 -0.49 -2.22 -10.25
CA MET A 91 0.93 -2.59 -10.22
C MET A 91 1.19 -3.79 -11.15
N LEU A 92 0.31 -4.79 -11.15
CA LEU A 92 0.39 -5.92 -12.08
C LEU A 92 0.36 -5.45 -13.54
N LEU A 93 -0.58 -4.58 -13.91
CA LEU A 93 -0.66 -4.03 -15.26
C LEU A 93 0.56 -3.16 -15.63
N ASN A 94 1.26 -2.61 -14.63
CA ASN A 94 2.51 -1.87 -14.82
C ASN A 94 3.77 -2.76 -14.77
N GLY A 95 3.65 -4.08 -14.78
CA GLY A 95 4.82 -4.96 -14.80
C GLY A 95 5.55 -5.11 -13.46
N ILE A 96 5.00 -4.56 -12.36
CA ILE A 96 5.58 -4.73 -11.02
C ILE A 96 4.95 -5.98 -10.39
N ARG A 97 5.79 -6.88 -9.86
CA ARG A 97 5.37 -8.22 -9.40
C ARG A 97 5.72 -8.55 -7.96
N THR A 98 6.58 -7.76 -7.32
CA THR A 98 7.00 -7.99 -5.94
C THR A 98 6.31 -7.00 -5.00
N PHE A 99 5.56 -7.52 -4.06
CA PHE A 99 4.78 -6.77 -3.07
C PHE A 99 5.25 -7.13 -1.67
N VAL A 100 5.57 -6.12 -0.88
CA VAL A 100 5.92 -6.26 0.53
C VAL A 100 4.99 -5.35 1.31
N TYR A 101 4.27 -5.89 2.31
CA TYR A 101 3.37 -5.06 3.11
C TYR A 101 3.49 -5.28 4.60
N GLY A 102 3.09 -4.26 5.36
CA GLY A 102 3.15 -4.25 6.82
C GLY A 102 1.91 -4.84 7.48
N TYR A 103 0.76 -4.22 7.29
CA TYR A 103 -0.49 -4.62 7.93
C TYR A 103 -1.49 -5.18 6.92
N GLU A 104 -2.10 -6.32 7.22
CA GLU A 104 -3.11 -6.93 6.35
C GLU A 104 -4.39 -6.09 6.26
N ASP A 105 -5.07 -6.15 5.11
CA ASP A 105 -6.39 -5.53 4.95
C ASP A 105 -7.48 -6.61 5.04
N ALA A 106 -8.03 -6.77 6.25
CA ALA A 106 -9.06 -7.77 6.55
C ALA A 106 -10.40 -7.57 5.80
N MET A 107 -10.54 -6.48 5.03
CA MET A 107 -11.77 -6.13 4.32
C MET A 107 -11.57 -6.05 2.80
N GLY A 108 -10.47 -5.44 2.35
CA GLY A 108 -10.26 -5.05 0.95
C GLY A 108 -8.94 -5.51 0.32
N GLY A 109 -8.16 -6.34 1.02
CA GLY A 109 -6.86 -6.83 0.57
C GLY A 109 -6.89 -7.46 -0.82
N GLY A 110 -6.07 -6.94 -1.74
CA GLY A 110 -6.02 -7.39 -3.12
C GLY A 110 -5.08 -8.57 -3.36
N THR A 111 -4.14 -8.83 -2.44
CA THR A 111 -3.04 -9.78 -2.70
C THR A 111 -3.47 -11.25 -2.62
N GLY A 112 -4.64 -11.53 -2.05
CA GLY A 112 -5.28 -12.85 -2.06
C GLY A 112 -6.08 -13.19 -3.33
N LEU A 113 -6.12 -12.30 -4.32
CA LEU A 113 -6.83 -12.53 -5.58
C LEU A 113 -6.20 -13.69 -6.37
N GLN A 114 -7.00 -14.72 -6.64
CA GLN A 114 -6.58 -15.89 -7.43
C GLN A 114 -6.54 -15.52 -8.93
N LEU A 115 -5.37 -15.14 -9.45
CA LEU A 115 -5.21 -14.71 -10.85
C LEU A 115 -5.49 -15.85 -11.83
N ALA A 116 -5.25 -17.09 -11.43
CA ALA A 116 -5.61 -18.31 -12.17
C ALA A 116 -7.09 -18.38 -12.57
N HIS A 117 -7.99 -17.69 -11.86
CA HIS A 117 -9.43 -17.64 -12.17
C HIS A 117 -9.85 -16.42 -13.00
N LEU A 118 -8.91 -15.58 -13.41
CA LEU A 118 -9.18 -14.38 -14.22
C LEU A 118 -8.94 -14.63 -15.71
N THR A 119 -8.90 -13.58 -16.52
CA THR A 119 -8.66 -13.68 -17.97
C THR A 119 -7.19 -14.06 -18.28
N PRO A 120 -6.88 -14.58 -19.48
CA PRO A 120 -5.57 -15.17 -19.79
C PRO A 120 -4.36 -14.26 -19.51
N LEU A 121 -4.52 -12.94 -19.64
CA LEU A 121 -3.49 -11.96 -19.29
C LEU A 121 -3.04 -12.09 -17.83
N TYR A 122 -3.99 -12.15 -16.90
CA TYR A 122 -3.70 -12.21 -15.46
C TYR A 122 -3.27 -13.61 -15.03
N GLN A 123 -3.87 -14.66 -15.62
CA GLN A 123 -3.45 -16.05 -15.37
C GLN A 123 -1.95 -16.23 -15.64
N ALA A 124 -1.44 -15.64 -16.71
CA ALA A 124 -0.02 -15.70 -17.08
C ALA A 124 0.91 -15.02 -16.04
N MET A 125 0.40 -14.06 -15.27
CA MET A 125 1.19 -13.33 -14.28
C MET A 125 1.32 -14.06 -12.94
N GLU A 126 0.47 -15.06 -12.65
CA GLU A 126 0.39 -15.74 -11.34
C GLU A 126 1.76 -16.22 -10.85
N THR A 127 2.54 -16.88 -11.72
CA THR A 127 3.84 -17.44 -11.35
C THR A 127 4.95 -16.40 -11.16
N GLU A 128 4.71 -15.16 -11.59
CA GLU A 128 5.66 -14.04 -11.45
C GLU A 128 5.45 -13.28 -10.14
N VAL A 129 4.28 -13.42 -9.50
CA VAL A 129 3.92 -12.63 -8.32
C VAL A 129 4.64 -13.14 -7.07
N HIS A 130 5.26 -12.21 -6.35
CA HIS A 130 5.91 -12.45 -5.07
C HIS A 130 5.32 -11.54 -4.01
N ILE A 131 4.77 -12.13 -2.94
CA ILE A 131 4.14 -11.40 -1.85
C ILE A 131 4.86 -11.75 -0.55
N LEU A 132 5.34 -10.71 0.16
CA LEU A 132 5.90 -10.83 1.51
C LEU A 132 5.05 -10.00 2.48
N PRO A 133 4.19 -10.65 3.28
CA PRO A 133 3.33 -9.96 4.22
C PRO A 133 4.04 -9.66 5.54
N HIS A 134 3.43 -8.80 6.35
CA HIS A 134 3.72 -8.61 7.78
C HIS A 134 5.10 -8.04 8.14
N VAL A 135 5.77 -7.32 7.23
CA VAL A 135 7.04 -6.65 7.54
C VAL A 135 6.79 -5.42 8.41
N LEU A 136 7.31 -5.41 9.64
CA LEU A 136 7.03 -4.37 10.64
C LEU A 136 5.53 -4.15 10.90
N ARG A 137 4.75 -5.25 10.88
CA ARG A 137 3.29 -5.22 11.05
C ARG A 137 2.82 -4.39 12.24
N GLN A 138 3.47 -4.52 13.40
CA GLN A 138 3.06 -3.80 14.60
C GLN A 138 3.18 -2.28 14.41
N GLU A 139 4.26 -1.79 13.82
CA GLU A 139 4.46 -0.36 13.58
C GLU A 139 3.39 0.20 12.63
N SER A 140 2.99 -0.56 11.60
CA SER A 140 1.85 -0.19 10.75
C SER A 140 0.54 -0.18 11.53
N LEU A 141 0.25 -1.24 12.29
CA LEU A 141 -0.96 -1.37 13.10
C LEU A 141 -1.12 -0.21 14.09
N ASP A 142 -0.04 0.21 14.74
CA ASP A 142 -0.07 1.31 15.71
C ASP A 142 -0.53 2.64 15.06
N LEU A 143 -0.17 2.89 13.79
CA LEU A 143 -0.66 4.05 13.03
C LEU A 143 -2.16 3.94 12.75
N PHE A 144 -2.66 2.77 12.34
CA PHE A 144 -4.09 2.57 12.10
C PHE A 144 -4.92 2.64 13.39
N LYS A 145 -4.42 2.08 14.50
CA LYS A 145 -5.05 2.23 15.83
C LYS A 145 -5.13 3.69 16.24
N THR A 146 -4.06 4.45 16.03
CA THR A 146 -4.04 5.90 16.29
C THR A 146 -5.09 6.62 15.46
N PHE A 147 -5.21 6.31 14.17
CA PHE A 147 -6.19 6.91 13.27
C PHE A 147 -7.64 6.57 13.68
N PHE A 148 -7.95 5.30 13.90
CA PHE A 148 -9.32 4.87 14.23
C PHE A 148 -9.75 5.26 15.65
N SER A 149 -8.81 5.43 16.59
CA SER A 149 -9.10 5.92 17.94
C SER A 149 -9.25 7.44 18.01
N SER A 150 -8.90 8.16 16.94
CA SER A 150 -9.03 9.61 16.90
C SER A 150 -10.51 10.02 16.87
N PRO A 151 -11.00 10.86 17.82
CA PRO A 151 -12.37 11.33 17.80
C PRO A 151 -12.66 12.25 16.62
N GLU A 152 -11.63 12.79 15.97
CA GLU A 152 -11.76 13.59 14.76
C GLU A 152 -11.93 12.74 13.50
N ASN A 153 -11.76 11.42 13.56
CA ASN A 153 -11.90 10.55 12.39
C ASN A 153 -13.38 10.26 12.06
N ASN A 154 -13.75 10.45 10.78
CA ASN A 154 -15.05 10.02 10.23
C ASN A 154 -14.89 9.12 8.99
N TYR A 155 -13.66 8.79 8.60
CA TYR A 155 -13.34 7.96 7.44
C TYR A 155 -13.25 6.49 7.89
N TRP A 156 -14.07 5.62 7.29
CA TRP A 156 -14.25 4.21 7.66
C TRP A 156 -14.52 3.96 9.15
N GLN A 157 -15.07 4.94 9.86
CA GLN A 157 -15.50 4.75 11.24
C GLN A 157 -16.61 3.70 11.30
N ASN A 158 -16.57 2.80 12.30
CA ASN A 158 -17.52 1.69 12.48
C ASN A 158 -17.57 0.70 11.29
N SER A 159 -16.49 0.63 10.52
CA SER A 159 -16.34 -0.39 9.48
C SER A 159 -15.77 -1.69 10.06
N GLN A 160 -15.92 -2.79 9.32
CA GLN A 160 -15.27 -4.06 9.65
C GLN A 160 -13.74 -3.90 9.84
N LEU A 161 -13.10 -3.05 9.02
CA LEU A 161 -11.68 -2.77 9.15
C LEU A 161 -11.33 -2.04 10.45
N ALA A 162 -12.14 -1.05 10.85
CA ALA A 162 -11.95 -0.33 12.10
C ALA A 162 -12.09 -1.27 13.30
N ASP A 163 -13.15 -2.07 13.34
CA ASP A 163 -13.41 -3.03 14.40
C ASP A 163 -12.31 -4.09 14.49
N TYR A 164 -11.90 -4.64 13.33
CA TYR A 164 -10.79 -5.59 13.24
C TYR A 164 -9.51 -5.00 13.81
N THR A 165 -9.17 -3.76 13.40
CA THR A 165 -7.93 -3.08 13.78
C THR A 165 -7.87 -2.74 15.26
N LEU A 166 -8.96 -2.22 15.82
CA LEU A 166 -9.03 -1.88 17.25
C LEU A 166 -9.00 -3.13 18.15
N ALA A 167 -9.40 -4.29 17.64
CA ALA A 167 -9.34 -5.57 18.35
C ALA A 167 -7.97 -6.27 18.28
N GLN A 168 -7.06 -5.84 17.39
CA GLN A 168 -5.73 -6.44 17.29
C GLN A 168 -4.88 -6.15 18.54
N PRO A 169 -3.91 -7.02 18.90
CA PRO A 169 -2.99 -6.77 20.01
C PRO A 169 -2.11 -5.53 19.81
#